data_AF-A0A1Z9M2G7-F1
#
_entry.id   AF-A0A1Z9M2G7-F1
#
_cell.length_a   1.000
_cell.length_b   1.000
_cell.length_c   1.000
_cell.angle_alpha   90.00
_cell.angle_beta   90.00
_cell.angle_gamma   90.00
#
_symmetry.space_group_name_H-M   'P 1'
#
loop_
_entity.id
_entity.type
_entity.pdbx_description
1 polymer ?
#
loop_
_entity_poly.entity_id
_entity_poly.type
_entity_poly.pdbx_seq_one_letter_code
_entity_poly.pdbx_strand_id
1 'polypeptide(L)'
;MVKLKSLLKEWNDTSFKSLPKRWSKPIDSFRDEKFDGLTELERKEGVANPITQKYDFKKPTVVHLSKKEMEILYTQGQIETDGLTIIYEQ
;
A
#
# COMPACT_ATOMS: atom_id res chain seq x y z
N MET A 1 -47.09 20.32 -2.59
CA MET A 1 -47.30 19.01 -3.24
C MET A 1 -46.05 18.66 -4.04
N VAL A 2 -45.38 17.57 -3.70
CA VAL A 2 -44.22 17.09 -4.47
C VAL A 2 -44.74 16.45 -5.76
N LYS A 3 -44.12 16.78 -6.91
CA LYS A 3 -44.58 16.30 -8.23
C LYS A 3 -44.05 14.88 -8.44
N LEU A 4 -44.91 13.93 -8.83
CA LEU A 4 -44.52 12.54 -9.11
C LEU A 4 -43.29 12.44 -10.06
N LYS A 5 -43.21 13.33 -11.04
CA LYS A 5 -42.08 13.41 -11.99
C LYS A 5 -40.73 13.74 -11.33
N SER A 6 -40.70 14.55 -10.26
CA SER A 6 -39.45 14.84 -9.54
C SER A 6 -38.98 13.63 -8.75
N LEU A 7 -39.90 12.91 -8.12
CA LEU A 7 -39.60 11.67 -7.39
C LEU A 7 -39.05 10.58 -8.32
N LEU A 8 -39.65 10.37 -9.50
CA LEU A 8 -39.11 9.41 -10.48
C LEU A 8 -37.73 9.81 -11.03
N LYS A 9 -37.43 11.11 -11.10
CA LYS A 9 -36.12 11.61 -11.52
C LYS A 9 -35.06 11.37 -10.45
N GLU A 10 -35.38 11.62 -9.19
CA GLU A 10 -34.51 11.33 -8.04
C GLU A 10 -34.27 9.83 -7.88
N TRP A 11 -35.30 9.01 -8.05
CA TRP A 11 -35.18 7.54 -7.95
C TRP A 11 -34.31 6.92 -9.04
N ASN A 12 -34.25 7.55 -10.21
CA ASN A 12 -33.42 7.11 -11.34
C ASN A 12 -32.10 7.89 -11.45
N ASP A 13 -31.72 8.66 -10.43
CA ASP A 13 -30.47 9.40 -10.49
C ASP A 13 -29.27 8.46 -10.34
N THR A 14 -28.45 8.42 -11.40
CA THR A 14 -27.19 7.64 -11.43
C THR A 14 -25.96 8.54 -11.49
N SER A 15 -26.12 9.83 -11.16
CA SER A 15 -25.04 10.82 -11.06
C SER A 15 -23.86 10.34 -10.20
N PHE A 16 -24.09 9.49 -9.19
CA PHE A 16 -23.03 8.90 -8.38
C PHE A 16 -22.04 8.01 -9.15
N LYS A 17 -22.42 7.51 -10.35
CA LYS A 17 -21.56 6.69 -11.20
C LYS A 17 -20.44 7.50 -11.86
N SER A 18 -20.67 8.77 -12.14
CA SER A 18 -19.66 9.66 -12.74
C SER A 18 -18.75 10.33 -11.71
N LEU A 19 -19.04 10.21 -10.42
CA LEU A 19 -18.18 10.73 -9.37
C LEU A 19 -16.83 9.99 -9.36
N PRO A 20 -15.71 10.74 -9.23
CA PRO A 20 -14.38 10.14 -9.21
C PRO A 20 -14.26 9.20 -8.02
N LYS A 21 -13.85 7.96 -8.29
CA LYS A 21 -13.65 6.91 -7.29
C LYS A 21 -12.34 7.13 -6.55
N ARG A 22 -12.34 8.05 -5.58
CA ARG A 22 -11.16 8.40 -4.77
C ARG A 22 -10.68 7.26 -3.88
N TRP A 23 -11.62 6.54 -3.25
CA TRP A 23 -11.34 5.57 -2.19
C TRP A 23 -11.39 4.10 -2.63
N SER A 24 -11.91 3.84 -3.83
CA SER A 24 -12.10 2.48 -4.34
C SER A 24 -11.24 2.27 -5.58
N LYS A 25 -10.53 1.14 -5.63
CA LYS A 25 -9.86 0.71 -6.85
C LYS A 25 -10.93 0.35 -7.90
N PRO A 26 -10.73 0.69 -9.18
CA PRO A 26 -11.63 0.21 -10.23
C PRO A 26 -11.59 -1.32 -10.27
N ILE A 27 -12.74 -1.96 -10.51
CA ILE A 27 -12.86 -3.43 -10.52
C ILE A 27 -11.88 -4.09 -11.51
N ASP A 28 -11.59 -3.40 -12.62
CA ASP A 28 -10.69 -3.89 -13.66
C ASP A 28 -9.20 -3.68 -13.32
N SER A 29 -8.87 -2.98 -12.23
CA SER A 29 -7.47 -2.74 -11.81
C SER A 29 -6.69 -4.00 -11.50
N PHE A 30 -7.38 -5.12 -11.26
CA PHE A 30 -6.76 -6.42 -10.98
C PHE A 30 -6.50 -7.25 -12.24
N ARG A 31 -6.98 -6.81 -13.41
CA ARG A 31 -6.89 -7.54 -14.69
C ARG A 31 -5.98 -6.85 -15.70
N ASP A 32 -5.86 -5.52 -15.65
CA ASP A 32 -5.02 -4.76 -16.55
C ASP A 32 -3.60 -4.55 -15.98
N GLU A 33 -2.58 -5.02 -16.70
CA GLU A 33 -1.15 -4.75 -16.43
C GLU A 33 -0.81 -3.24 -16.43
N LYS A 34 -1.67 -2.42 -17.04
CA LYS A 34 -1.50 -0.96 -17.08
C LYS A 34 -1.92 -0.25 -15.79
N PHE A 35 -2.56 -0.96 -14.85
CA PHE A 35 -3.01 -0.37 -13.60
C PHE A 35 -1.97 -0.55 -12.50
N ASP A 36 -1.54 0.57 -11.92
CA ASP A 36 -0.51 0.68 -10.86
C ASP A 36 -0.94 0.12 -9.49
N GLY A 37 -2.16 -0.45 -9.43
CA GLY A 37 -2.80 -0.96 -8.23
C GLY A 37 -3.09 0.12 -7.18
N LEU A 38 -2.97 1.41 -7.53
CA LEU A 38 -3.18 2.55 -6.63
C LEU A 38 -4.59 3.12 -6.80
N THR A 39 -5.15 3.60 -5.70
CA THR A 39 -6.35 4.46 -5.71
C THR A 39 -5.99 5.87 -6.21
N GLU A 40 -7.00 6.60 -6.70
CA GLU A 40 -6.81 8.00 -7.10
C GLU A 40 -6.34 8.91 -5.95
N LEU A 41 -6.71 8.57 -4.71
CA LEU A 41 -6.23 9.24 -3.50
C LEU A 41 -4.73 9.05 -3.32
N GLU A 42 -4.26 7.79 -3.36
CA GLU A 42 -2.84 7.47 -3.23
C GLU A 42 -2.00 8.14 -4.34
N ARG A 43 -2.55 8.23 -5.56
CA ARG A 43 -1.86 8.85 -6.71
C ARG A 43 -1.72 10.37 -6.58
N LYS A 44 -2.72 11.06 -6.03
CA LYS A 44 -2.74 12.53 -5.95
C LYS A 44 -2.20 13.08 -4.65
N GLU A 45 -2.48 12.40 -3.55
CA GLU A 45 -2.25 12.95 -2.20
C GLU A 45 -1.04 12.29 -1.53
N GLY A 46 -0.45 11.24 -2.12
CA GLY A 46 0.72 10.54 -1.57
C GLY A 46 0.45 9.87 -0.21
N VAL A 47 -0.82 9.84 0.22
CA VAL A 47 -1.26 9.19 1.45
C VAL A 47 -1.23 7.70 1.19
N ALA A 48 -0.21 7.03 1.71
CA ALA A 48 -0.13 5.58 1.67
C ALA A 48 -1.29 5.01 2.48
N ASN A 49 -2.06 4.11 1.87
CA ASN A 49 -3.05 3.33 2.61
C ASN A 49 -2.29 2.57 3.72
N PRO A 50 -2.68 2.67 5.01
CA PRO A 50 -1.91 2.08 6.11
C PRO A 50 -1.80 0.55 5.99
N ILE A 51 -2.76 -0.06 5.30
CA ILE A 51 -2.83 -1.50 5.00
C ILE A 51 -1.97 -1.93 3.81
N THR A 52 -1.50 -1.02 2.95
CA THR A 52 -0.69 -1.35 1.77
C THR A 52 0.53 -0.45 1.67
N GLN A 53 1.38 -0.45 2.70
CA GLN A 53 2.70 0.18 2.62
C GLN A 53 3.53 -0.48 1.53
N LYS A 54 3.79 0.24 0.44
CA LYS A 54 4.78 -0.18 -0.56
C LYS A 54 6.17 -0.03 0.06
N TYR A 55 6.84 -1.14 0.35
CA TYR A 55 8.22 -1.13 0.82
C TYR A 55 9.15 -0.79 -0.35
N ASP A 56 10.03 0.20 -0.15
CA ASP A 56 11.03 0.58 -1.16
C ASP A 56 12.32 -0.21 -0.92
N PHE A 57 12.47 -1.32 -1.63
CA PHE A 57 13.65 -2.19 -1.55
C PHE A 57 14.93 -1.54 -2.10
N LYS A 58 14.87 -0.35 -2.71
CA LYS A 58 16.08 0.39 -3.10
C LYS A 58 16.71 1.13 -1.94
N LYS A 59 15.95 1.38 -0.86
CA LYS A 59 16.49 2.03 0.33
C LYS A 59 17.27 0.99 1.13
N PRO A 60 18.50 1.31 1.59
CA PRO A 60 19.25 0.41 2.44
C PRO A 60 18.50 0.22 3.76
N THR A 61 18.34 -1.03 4.18
CA THR A 61 17.81 -1.37 5.51
C THR A 61 18.90 -1.14 6.54
N VAL A 62 18.65 -0.24 7.49
CA VAL A 62 19.58 0.02 8.61
C VAL A 62 19.30 -0.99 9.71
N VAL A 63 20.34 -1.66 10.18
CA VAL A 63 20.29 -2.61 11.29
C VAL A 63 21.22 -2.12 12.39
N HIS A 64 20.77 -2.17 13.64
CA HIS A 64 21.60 -1.77 14.78
C HIS A 64 22.18 -3.02 15.45
N LEU A 65 23.50 -3.17 15.40
CA LEU A 65 24.21 -4.26 16.06
C LEU A 65 25.07 -3.71 17.20
N SER A 66 24.88 -4.23 18.40
CA SER A 66 25.77 -3.98 19.52
C SER A 66 27.12 -4.70 19.31
N LYS A 67 28.16 -4.27 20.03
CA LYS A 67 29.49 -4.91 19.95
C LYS A 67 29.43 -6.41 20.23
N LYS A 68 28.61 -6.83 21.19
CA LYS A 68 28.42 -8.24 21.55
C LYS A 68 27.76 -9.05 20.42
N GLU A 69 26.78 -8.46 19.74
CA GLU A 69 26.09 -9.09 18.61
C GLU A 69 27.01 -9.22 17.39
N MET A 70 27.89 -8.24 17.17
CA MET A 70 28.94 -8.34 16.15
C MET A 70 29.93 -9.47 16.44
N GLU A 71 30.33 -9.67 17.70
CA GLU A 71 31.19 -10.80 18.09
C GLU A 71 30.50 -12.15 17.85
N ILE A 72 29.21 -12.25 18.17
CA ILE A 72 28.40 -13.45 17.90
C ILE A 72 28.33 -13.73 16.39
N LEU A 73 28.04 -12.72 15.58
CA LEU A 73 28.00 -12.86 14.13
C LEU A 73 29.35 -13.33 13.56
N TYR A 74 30.45 -12.77 14.05
CA TYR A 74 31.79 -13.14 13.60
C TYR A 74 32.20 -14.57 14.03
N THR A 75 31.75 -15.01 15.22
CA THR A 75 32.12 -16.33 15.76
C THR A 75 31.22 -17.46 15.29
N GLN A 76 29.92 -17.20 15.15
CA GLN A 76 28.90 -18.20 14.80
C GLN A 76 28.49 -18.15 13.33
N GLY A 77 28.83 -17.06 12.62
CA GLY A 77 28.50 -16.86 11.20
C GLY A 77 27.05 -16.44 10.95
N GLN A 78 26.21 -16.32 11.98
CA GLN A 78 24.81 -15.92 11.84
C GLN A 78 24.28 -15.19 13.07
N ILE A 79 23.31 -14.31 12.86
CA ILE A 79 22.56 -13.65 13.94
C ILE A 79 21.16 -13.24 13.46
N GLU A 80 20.19 -13.25 14.37
CA GLU A 80 18.83 -12.72 14.14
C GLU A 80 18.67 -11.39 14.90
N THR A 81 18.35 -10.32 14.18
CA THR A 81 18.13 -8.98 14.76
C THR A 81 17.14 -8.19 13.93
N ASP A 82 16.34 -7.32 14.54
CA ASP A 82 15.32 -6.48 13.86
C ASP A 82 14.38 -7.27 12.92
N GLY A 83 14.14 -8.55 13.21
CA GLY A 83 13.33 -9.45 12.38
C GLY A 83 14.01 -9.92 11.08
N LEU A 84 15.32 -9.71 10.96
CA LEU A 84 16.17 -10.13 9.84
C LEU A 84 17.20 -11.15 10.32
N THR A 85 17.49 -12.13 9.46
CA THR A 85 18.61 -13.06 9.65
C THR A 85 19.80 -12.56 8.84
N ILE A 86 20.91 -12.23 9.51
CA ILE A 86 22.16 -11.85 8.88
C ILE A 86 23.10 -13.04 8.92
N ILE A 87 23.59 -13.46 7.75
CA ILE A 87 24.54 -14.55 7.60
C ILE A 87 25.85 -13.94 7.09
N TYR A 88 26.94 -14.21 7.80
CA TYR A 88 28.28 -13.82 7.42
C TYR A 88 28.95 -15.03 6.75
N GLU A 89 28.94 -15.05 5.40
CA GLU A 89 29.76 -16.00 4.64
C GLU A 89 31.22 -15.52 4.62
N GLN A 90 32.14 -16.44 4.88
CA GLN A 90 33.58 -16.20 4.92
C GLN A 90 34.25 -16.42 3.57
#